data_AF-A0A3P3F2T4-F1
#
_entry.id   AF-A0A3P3F2T4-F1
#
_cell.length_a   1.000
_cell.length_b   1.000
_cell.length_c   1.000
_cell.angle_alpha   90.00
_cell.angle_beta   90.00
_cell.angle_gamma   90.00
#
_symmetry.space_group_name_H-M   'P 1'
#
loop_
_entity.id
_entity.type
_entity.pdbx_description
1 polymer ?
#
loop_
_entity_poly.entity_id
_entity_poly.type
_entity_poly.pdbx_seq_one_letter_code
_entity_poly.pdbx_strand_id
1 'polypeptide(L)' 'MTKKPFTTRLDPPVLALAQQLAETERRSITSVIELALIEYAERRGIKVSAKEGE' A
#
# COMPACT_ATOMS: atom_id res chain seq x y z
N MET A 1 14.70 1.14 -9.44
CA MET A 1 13.43 1.07 -10.20
C MET A 1 12.64 2.36 -9.97
N THR A 2 12.16 2.99 -11.04
CA THR A 2 11.31 4.18 -10.92
C THR A 2 9.89 3.72 -10.59
N LYS A 3 9.40 4.04 -9.38
CA LYS A 3 8.01 3.73 -9.00
C LYS A 3 7.05 4.57 -9.85
N LYS A 4 6.00 3.94 -10.39
CA LYS A 4 4.92 4.67 -11.08
C LYS A 4 4.01 5.35 -10.04
N PRO A 5 3.55 6.59 -10.27
CA PRO A 5 2.64 7.26 -9.35
C PRO A 5 1.31 6.50 -9.27
N PHE A 6 0.79 6.35 -8.05
CA PHE A 6 -0.52 5.75 -7.79
C PHE A 6 -1.45 6.82 -7.23
N THR A 7 -2.39 7.28 -8.05
CA THR A 7 -3.41 8.25 -7.66
C THR A 7 -4.71 7.51 -7.43
N THR A 8 -5.25 7.56 -6.21
CA THR A 8 -6.51 6.91 -5.85
C THR A 8 -7.38 7.83 -4.99
N ARG A 9 -8.70 7.62 -5.04
CA ARG A 9 -9.64 8.27 -4.12
C ARG A 9 -9.87 7.33 -2.94
N LEU A 10 -9.62 7.83 -1.73
CA LEU A 10 -9.88 7.12 -0.49
C LEU A 10 -10.98 7.83 0.28
N ASP A 11 -11.83 7.07 0.95
CA ASP A 11 -12.77 7.63 1.91
C ASP A 11 -12.00 8.39 3.00
N PRO A 12 -12.46 9.58 3.44
CA PRO A 12 -11.73 10.40 4.40
C PRO A 12 -11.31 9.66 5.69
N PRO A 13 -12.14 8.80 6.30
CA PRO A 13 -11.73 8.03 7.48
C PRO A 13 -10.58 7.05 7.20
N VAL A 14 -10.53 6.46 6.00
CA VAL A 14 -9.47 5.52 5.60
C VAL A 14 -8.16 6.26 5.38
N LEU A 15 -8.22 7.45 4.77
CA LEU A 15 -7.04 8.31 4.61
C LEU A 15 -6.49 8.75 5.97
N ALA A 16 -7.36 9.13 6.91
CA ALA A 16 -6.95 9.50 8.26
C ALA A 16 -6.24 8.34 8.99
N LEU A 17 -6.78 7.12 8.88
CA LEU A 17 -6.14 5.92 9.43
C LEU A 17 -4.76 5.68 8.81
N ALA A 18 -4.64 5.78 7.48
CA ALA A 18 -3.36 5.60 6.79
C ALA A 18 -2.31 6.62 7.25
N GLN A 19 -2.72 7.88 7.51
CA GLN A 19 -1.87 8.93 8.05
C GLN A 19 -1.39 8.59 9.48
N GLN A 20 -2.29 8.14 10.37
CA GLN A 20 -1.92 7.76 11.73
C GLN A 20 -0.94 6.57 11.77
N LEU A 21 -1.15 5.58 10.91
CA LEU A 21 -0.24 4.42 10.78
C LEU A 21 1.14 4.86 10.28
N ALA A 22 1.18 5.72 9.27
CA ALA A 22 2.42 6.24 8.71
C ALA A 22 3.27 6.99 9.77
N GLU A 23 2.62 7.82 10.60
CA GLU A 23 3.27 8.53 11.71
C GLU A 23 3.79 7.56 12.77
N THR A 24 2.97 6.59 13.19
CA THR A 24 3.31 5.61 14.22
C THR A 24 4.50 4.74 13.80
N GLU A 25 4.54 4.31 12.54
CA GLU A 25 5.60 3.45 12.01
C GLU A 25 6.81 4.22 11.47
N ARG A 26 6.78 5.56 11.47
CA ARG A 26 7.78 6.43 10.82
C ARG A 26 8.02 6.06 9.36
N ARG A 27 6.94 5.83 8.61
CA ARG A 27 6.93 5.41 7.21
C ARG A 27 6.12 6.36 6.35
N SER A 28 6.28 6.27 5.04
CA SER A 28 5.39 6.97 4.11
C SER A 28 4.02 6.30 4.07
N ILE A 29 2.96 7.07 3.83
CA ILE A 29 1.61 6.53 3.57
C ILE A 29 1.65 5.50 2.43
N THR A 30 2.43 5.77 1.38
CA THR A 30 2.64 4.84 0.26
C THR A 30 3.16 3.49 0.73
N SER A 31 4.16 3.47 1.63
CA SER A 31 4.71 2.23 2.18
C SER A 31 3.69 1.46 3.01
N VAL A 32 2.86 2.16 3.80
CA VAL A 32 1.77 1.54 4.56
C VAL A 32 0.76 0.88 3.62
N ILE A 33 0.37 1.56 2.54
CA ILE A 33 -0.56 1.01 1.54
C ILE A 33 0.06 -0.19 0.82
N GLU A 34 1.33 -0.11 0.40
CA GLU A 34 2.05 -1.21 -0.24
C GLU A 34 2.05 -2.46 0.66
N LEU A 35 2.37 -2.30 1.95
CA LEU A 35 2.36 -3.40 2.92
C LEU A 35 0.96 -3.98 3.13
N ALA A 36 -0.05 -3.12 3.32
CA ALA A 36 -1.44 -3.57 3.49
C ALA A 36 -1.94 -4.40 2.29
N LEU A 37 -1.55 -4.04 1.07
CA LEU A 37 -1.89 -4.78 -0.14
C LEU A 37 -1.19 -6.14 -0.20
N ILE A 38 0.09 -6.20 0.16
CA ILE A 38 0.86 -7.46 0.22
C ILE A 38 0.25 -8.40 1.26
N GLU A 39 0.02 -7.91 2.48
CA GLU A 39 -0.60 -8.72 3.54
C GLU A 39 -2.00 -9.20 3.17
N TYR A 40 -2.80 -8.34 2.52
CA TYR A 40 -4.14 -8.73 2.06
C TYR A 40 -4.06 -9.88 1.03
N ALA A 41 -3.09 -9.82 0.11
CA ALA A 41 -2.87 -10.87 -0.88
C ALA A 41 -2.42 -12.18 -0.22
N GLU A 42 -1.46 -12.11 0.70
CA GLU A 42 -0.94 -13.27 1.44
C GLU A 42 -2.04 -13.98 2.25
N ARG A 43 -2.87 -13.22 2.98
CA ARG A 43 -4.00 -13.76 3.76
C ARG A 43 -5.03 -14.49 2.90
N ARG A 44 -5.09 -14.19 1.60
CA ARG A 44 -5.98 -14.84 0.62
C ARG A 44 -5.27 -15.88 -0.25
N GLY A 45 -4.00 -16.16 -0.02
CA GLY A 45 -3.20 -17.06 -0.85
C GLY A 45 -2.97 -16.56 -2.28
N ILE A 46 -3.17 -15.25 -2.51
CA ILE A 46 -2.93 -14.62 -3.80
C ILE A 46 -1.42 -14.41 -3.93
N LYS A 47 -0.79 -15.12 -4.86
CA LYS A 47 0.62 -14.90 -5.19
C LYS A 47 0.73 -13.60 -5.96
N VAL A 48 1.45 -12.63 -5.41
CA VAL A 48 1.85 -11.43 -6.17
C VAL A 48 2.79 -11.90 -7.27
N SER A 49 2.28 -12.04 -8.50
CA SER A 49 3.15 -12.19 -9.65
C SER A 49 3.86 -10.87 -9.86
N ALA A 50 5.11 -10.81 -9.43
CA ALA A 50 6.06 -9.81 -9.91
C ALA A 50 6.33 -10.07 -11.39
N LYS A 51 5.34 -9.84 -12.26
CA LYS A 51 5.65 -9.50 -13.64
C LYS A 51 6.12 -8.05 -13.58
N GLU A 52 7.41 -7.89 -13.31
CA GLU A 52 8.15 -6.72 -13.74
C GLU A 52 7.85 -6.56 -15.23
N GLY A 53 7.38 -5.38 -15.62
CA GLY A 53 6.96 -5.11 -16.99
C GLY A 53 8.08 -5.40 -17.98
N GLU A 54 7.70 -6.14 -19.02
CA GLU A 54 8.29 -6.08 -20.36
C GLU A 54 8.26 -4.63 -20.89
#